data_AF-A0A397CWH7-F1
#
_entry.id   AF-A0A397CWH7-F1
#
_cell.length_a   1.000
_cell.length_b   1.000
_cell.length_c   1.000
_cell.angle_alpha   90.00
_cell.angle_beta   90.00
_cell.angle_gamma   90.00
#
_symmetry.space_group_name_H-M   'P 1'
#
loop_
_entity.id
_entity.type
_entity.pdbx_description
1 polymer ?
#
loop_
_entity_poly.entity_id
_entity_poly.type
_entity_poly.pdbx_seq_one_letter_code
_entity_poly.pdbx_strand_id
1 'polypeptide(L)'
;AHWVHNDGIVNTYSQVYPRVEQGTADAAVEPRRPRSESHMSIDLEVENDSHTTALIKGTWHTHRMGKNHLCGTHWDKEAHHLYAHVFKLLNKWVAQNNSVPDSTTTTCAT
;
A
#
# COMPACT_ATOMS: atom_id res chain seq x y z
N ALA A 1 21.86 4.20 -8.13
CA ALA A 1 20.98 5.35 -7.85
C ALA A 1 19.53 4.87 -7.75
N HIS A 2 18.77 5.30 -6.73
CA HIS A 2 17.39 4.83 -6.49
C HIS A 2 16.41 5.16 -7.63
N TRP A 3 16.75 6.16 -8.45
CA TRP A 3 15.95 6.65 -9.58
C TRP A 3 16.20 5.92 -10.91
N VAL A 4 16.92 4.79 -10.91
CA VAL A 4 17.21 4.06 -12.15
C VAL A 4 16.06 3.13 -12.55
N HIS A 5 15.45 2.43 -11.60
CA HIS A 5 14.40 1.43 -11.90
C HIS A 5 13.04 2.09 -12.14
N ASN A 6 12.41 1.83 -13.27
CA ASN A 6 11.12 2.38 -13.69
C ASN A 6 10.27 1.31 -14.38
N ASP A 7 8.98 1.59 -14.55
CA ASP A 7 8.02 0.74 -15.26
C ASP A 7 7.86 1.10 -16.75
N GLY A 8 8.81 1.84 -17.31
CA GLY A 8 8.77 2.44 -18.64
C GLY A 8 8.33 3.91 -18.66
N ILE A 9 7.68 4.41 -17.59
CA ILE A 9 7.20 5.80 -17.51
C ILE A 9 7.57 6.44 -16.17
N VAL A 10 7.22 5.78 -15.06
CA VAL A 10 7.37 6.30 -13.71
C VAL A 10 8.45 5.52 -12.98
N ASN A 11 9.27 6.23 -12.21
CA ASN A 11 10.27 5.58 -11.38
C ASN A 11 9.65 4.75 -10.25
N THR A 12 10.11 3.51 -10.07
CA THR A 12 9.59 2.61 -9.02
C THR A 12 9.76 3.16 -7.60
N TYR A 13 10.74 4.03 -7.36
CA TYR A 13 10.96 4.72 -6.09
C TYR A 13 9.87 5.77 -5.79
N SER A 14 9.30 6.40 -6.82
CA SER A 14 8.21 7.40 -6.70
C SER A 14 6.81 6.78 -6.66
N GLN A 15 6.66 5.50 -7.04
CA GLN A 15 5.37 4.80 -6.99
C GLN A 15 4.97 4.31 -5.59
N VAL A 16 5.91 4.23 -4.65
CA VAL A 16 5.70 3.50 -3.39
C VAL A 16 4.84 4.30 -2.40
N TYR A 17 5.19 5.56 -2.14
CA TYR A 17 4.44 6.47 -1.26
C TYR A 17 4.94 7.92 -1.46
N PRO A 18 4.11 8.93 -1.14
CA PRO A 18 4.54 10.32 -1.17
C PRO A 18 5.71 10.57 -0.23
N ARG A 19 6.70 11.33 -0.71
CA ARG A 19 7.84 11.79 0.09
C ARG A 19 7.69 13.29 0.22
N VAL A 20 7.41 13.77 1.43
CA VAL A 20 7.35 15.20 1.71
C VAL A 20 8.77 15.74 1.70
N GLU A 21 9.03 16.81 0.96
CA GLU A 21 10.25 17.59 1.16
C GLU A 21 10.15 18.29 2.51
N GLN A 22 10.99 17.91 3.48
CA GLN A 22 11.31 18.83 4.56
C GLN A 22 12.12 19.94 3.91
N GLY A 23 11.46 21.07 3.64
CA GLY A 23 12.07 22.20 2.97
C GLY A 23 13.35 22.62 3.68
N THR A 24 14.49 22.33 3.06
CA THR A 24 15.67 23.18 3.09
C THR A 24 16.34 23.03 1.74
N ALA A 25 16.28 24.11 0.96
CA ALA A 25 17.28 24.36 -0.05
C ALA A 25 18.66 24.26 0.63
N ASP A 26 19.61 23.66 -0.07
CA ASP A 26 21.01 23.50 0.32
C ASP A 26 21.32 22.26 1.17
N ALA A 27 21.58 21.15 0.49
CA ALA A 27 22.94 20.59 0.44
C ALA A 27 22.96 19.28 -0.36
N ALA A 28 23.95 19.22 -1.23
CA ALA A 28 24.38 18.00 -1.89
C ALA A 28 24.62 16.86 -0.88
N VAL A 29 24.47 15.62 -1.37
CA VAL A 29 24.48 14.34 -0.64
C VAL A 29 23.10 14.00 -0.06
N GLU A 30 22.20 13.52 -0.92
CA GLU A 30 20.92 12.93 -0.51
C GLU A 30 21.16 11.71 0.41
N PRO A 31 21.00 11.84 1.74
CA PRO A 31 20.93 10.67 2.60
C PRO A 31 19.66 9.92 2.20
N ARG A 32 19.72 8.59 2.18
CA ARG A 32 18.58 7.72 1.83
C ARG A 32 17.32 8.21 2.56
N ARG A 33 16.44 8.92 1.82
CA ARG A 33 15.26 9.57 2.39
C ARG A 33 14.47 8.54 3.22
N PRO A 34 14.13 8.83 4.48
CA PRO A 34 13.46 7.86 5.32
C PRO A 34 12.16 7.40 4.68
N ARG A 35 11.83 6.12 4.88
CA ARG A 35 10.49 5.62 4.51
C ARG A 35 9.47 6.40 5.32
N SER A 36 8.34 6.74 4.72
CA SER A 36 7.19 7.13 5.53
C SER A 36 6.97 6.00 6.54
N GLU A 37 6.93 6.32 7.83
CA GLU A 37 6.76 5.32 8.90
C GLU A 37 5.46 4.54 8.70
N SER A 38 4.48 5.13 8.02
CA SER A 38 3.21 4.54 7.66
C SER A 38 3.23 3.78 6.32
N HIS A 39 4.37 3.28 5.83
CA HIS A 39 4.43 2.46 4.60
C HIS A 39 4.68 0.97 4.86
N MET A 40 3.72 0.14 4.42
CA MET A 40 3.74 -1.32 4.48
C MET A 40 3.68 -1.93 3.07
N SER A 41 4.46 -2.98 2.83
CA SER A 41 4.37 -3.75 1.58
C SER A 41 3.43 -4.93 1.78
N ILE A 42 2.56 -5.18 0.81
CA ILE A 42 1.58 -6.27 0.85
C ILE A 42 1.80 -7.24 -0.32
N ASP A 43 1.56 -8.51 -0.05
CA ASP A 43 1.51 -9.55 -1.08
C ASP A 43 0.05 -9.91 -1.35
N LEU A 44 -0.35 -9.85 -2.62
CA LEU A 44 -1.70 -10.18 -3.07
C LEU A 44 -1.84 -11.66 -3.45
N GLU A 45 -0.73 -12.36 -3.67
CA GLU A 45 -0.70 -13.75 -4.16
C GLU A 45 -0.62 -14.78 -3.02
N VAL A 46 -0.34 -14.33 -1.79
CA VAL A 46 -0.29 -15.21 -0.62
C VAL A 46 -1.72 -15.44 -0.13
N GLU A 47 -2.31 -16.55 -0.56
CA GLU A 47 -3.62 -17.03 -0.11
C GLU A 47 -3.64 -17.55 1.35
N ASN A 48 -2.57 -17.33 2.11
CA ASN A 48 -2.46 -17.88 3.45
C ASN A 48 -3.16 -16.95 4.47
N ASP A 49 -4.28 -17.40 5.03
CA ASP A 49 -5.13 -16.65 5.97
C ASP A 49 -4.39 -16.17 7.24
N SER A 50 -3.19 -16.68 7.51
CA SER A 50 -2.36 -16.28 8.66
C SER A 50 -1.47 -15.04 8.43
N HIS A 51 -1.27 -14.61 7.18
CA HIS A 51 -0.34 -13.52 6.83
C HIS A 51 -0.99 -12.39 6.02
N THR A 52 -2.33 -12.30 6.00
CA THR A 52 -2.97 -11.06 5.55
C THR A 52 -2.49 -9.95 6.46
N THR A 53 -1.60 -9.10 5.95
CA THR A 53 -1.13 -7.92 6.67
C THR A 53 -2.38 -7.11 6.99
N ALA A 54 -2.76 -7.05 8.27
CA ALA A 54 -3.95 -6.34 8.70
C ALA A 54 -3.90 -4.94 8.11
N LEU A 55 -4.84 -4.56 7.24
CA LEU A 55 -4.78 -3.25 6.61
C LEU A 55 -5.03 -2.19 7.70
N ILE A 56 -4.02 -1.37 7.98
CA ILE A 56 -4.09 -0.36 9.02
C ILE A 56 -4.57 0.95 8.40
N LYS A 57 -5.65 1.54 8.94
CA LYS A 57 -6.12 2.85 8.50
C LYS A 57 -5.02 3.91 8.69
N GLY A 58 -4.86 4.81 7.72
CA GLY A 58 -3.81 5.85 7.74
C GLY A 58 -2.43 5.39 7.27
N THR A 59 -2.31 4.15 6.79
CA THR A 59 -1.06 3.55 6.30
C THR A 59 -1.12 3.31 4.79
N TRP A 60 -0.05 3.68 4.09
CA TRP A 60 0.16 3.37 2.68
C TRP A 60 0.54 1.89 2.53
N HIS A 61 -0.31 1.12 1.86
CA HIS A 61 -0.06 -0.28 1.54
C HIS A 61 0.32 -0.40 0.07
N THR A 62 1.50 -0.92 -0.22
CA THR A 62 2.01 -1.02 -1.59
C THR A 62 2.19 -2.48 -1.99
N HIS A 63 1.53 -2.88 -3.07
CA HIS A 63 1.81 -4.13 -3.76
C HIS A 63 2.78 -3.87 -4.92
N ARG A 64 3.88 -4.61 -5.00
CA ARG A 64 4.88 -4.44 -6.06
C ARG A 64 4.62 -5.39 -7.22
N MET A 65 4.39 -4.81 -8.39
CA MET A 65 4.21 -5.52 -9.65
C MET A 65 5.52 -5.57 -10.43
N GLY A 66 5.93 -6.75 -10.88
CA GLY A 66 7.05 -6.93 -11.82
C GLY A 66 6.65 -6.66 -13.28
N LYS A 67 5.83 -5.62 -13.53
CA LYS A 67 5.26 -5.31 -14.85
C LYS A 67 5.52 -3.84 -15.23
N ASN A 68 5.27 -3.50 -16.49
CA ASN A 68 5.39 -2.13 -17.01
C ASN A 68 4.17 -1.26 -16.65
N HIS A 69 4.19 0.00 -17.08
CA HIS A 69 3.16 0.99 -16.76
C HIS A 69 1.75 0.65 -17.25
N LEU A 70 1.60 -0.28 -18.20
CA LEU A 70 0.28 -0.75 -18.68
C LEU A 70 -0.34 -1.80 -17.76
N CYS A 71 0.38 -2.25 -16.73
CA CYS A 71 -0.13 -3.18 -15.71
C CYS A 71 -1.46 -2.70 -15.11
N GLY A 72 -2.44 -3.60 -15.00
CA GLY A 72 -3.76 -3.29 -14.44
C GLY A 72 -4.66 -2.41 -15.32
N THR A 73 -4.19 -1.97 -16.50
CA THR A 73 -5.03 -1.24 -17.45
C THR A 73 -5.83 -2.22 -18.34
N HIS A 74 -6.71 -1.68 -19.19
CA HIS A 74 -7.44 -2.47 -20.19
C HIS A 74 -6.51 -3.30 -21.12
N TRP A 75 -5.25 -2.87 -21.32
CA TRP A 75 -4.29 -3.55 -22.18
C TRP A 75 -3.53 -4.69 -21.46
N ASP A 76 -3.68 -4.83 -20.14
CA ASP A 76 -3.15 -5.96 -19.39
C ASP A 76 -4.20 -7.07 -19.33
N LYS A 77 -3.99 -8.13 -20.12
CA LYS A 77 -4.91 -9.28 -20.19
C LYS A 77 -5.12 -9.94 -18.82
N GLU A 78 -4.13 -9.85 -17.94
CA GLU A 78 -4.15 -10.43 -16.59
C GLU A 78 -4.64 -9.45 -15.52
N ALA A 79 -5.10 -8.24 -15.90
CA ALA A 79 -5.59 -7.24 -14.95
C ALA A 79 -6.74 -7.77 -14.09
N HIS A 80 -7.58 -8.62 -14.66
CA HIS A 80 -8.71 -9.22 -13.95
C HIS A 80 -8.27 -10.04 -12.72
N HIS A 81 -7.17 -10.79 -12.80
CA HIS A 81 -6.61 -11.54 -11.67
C HIS A 81 -6.15 -10.59 -10.55
N LEU A 82 -5.41 -9.53 -10.92
CA LEU A 82 -5.00 -8.50 -9.98
C LEU A 82 -6.19 -7.89 -9.23
N TYR A 83 -7.22 -7.46 -9.96
CA TYR A 83 -8.39 -6.86 -9.34
C TYR A 83 -9.16 -7.85 -8.47
N ALA A 84 -9.27 -9.12 -8.88
CA ALA A 84 -9.88 -10.15 -8.04
C ALA A 84 -9.17 -10.30 -6.69
N HIS A 85 -7.83 -10.31 -6.68
CA HIS A 85 -7.04 -10.40 -5.45
C HIS A 85 -7.21 -9.15 -4.57
N VAL A 86 -7.21 -7.95 -5.17
CA VAL A 86 -7.46 -6.70 -4.44
C VAL A 86 -8.84 -6.69 -3.80
N PHE A 87 -9.90 -7.06 -4.54
CA PHE A 87 -11.25 -7.09 -3.99
C PHE A 87 -11.43 -8.16 -2.92
N LYS A 88 -10.82 -9.33 -3.07
CA LYS A 88 -10.80 -10.38 -2.03
C LYS A 88 -10.18 -9.85 -0.73
N LEU A 89 -9.05 -9.15 -0.82
CA LEU A 89 -8.39 -8.52 0.33
C LEU A 89 -9.27 -7.46 1.00
N LEU A 90 -9.85 -6.55 0.22
CA LEU A 90 -10.73 -5.48 0.74
C LEU A 90 -11.98 -6.05 1.41
N ASN A 91 -12.62 -7.05 0.80
CA ASN A 91 -13.81 -7.70 1.36
C ASN A 91 -13.50 -8.42 2.67
N LYS A 92 -12.34 -9.10 2.77
CA LYS A 92 -11.88 -9.71 4.03
C LYS A 92 -11.71 -8.66 5.13
N TRP A 93 -11.07 -7.53 4.82
CA TRP A 93 -10.87 -6.44 5.78
C TRP A 93 -12.20 -5.82 6.25
N VAL A 94 -13.15 -5.60 5.34
CA VAL A 94 -14.50 -5.09 5.67
C VAL A 94 -15.23 -6.08 6.58
N ALA A 95 -15.20 -7.37 6.27
CA ALA A 95 -15.86 -8.39 7.09
C ALA A 95 -15.29 -8.45 8.51
N GLN A 96 -13.96 -8.35 8.65
CA GLN A 96 -13.29 -8.33 9.95
C GLN A 96 -13.66 -7.08 10.76
N ASN A 97 -13.62 -5.89 10.15
CA ASN A 97 -13.86 -4.64 10.88
C ASN A 97 -15.34 -4.36 11.18
N ASN A 98 -16.27 -4.88 10.37
CA ASN A 98 -17.70 -4.76 10.64
C ASN A 98 -18.21 -5.81 11.64
N SER A 99 -17.41 -6.84 11.94
CA SER A 99 -17.76 -7.89 12.90
C SER A 99 -17.49 -7.51 14.37
N VAL A 100 -16.89 -6.34 14.62
CA VAL A 100 -16.71 -5.80 15.97
C VAL A 100 -17.94 -4.94 16.32
N PRO A 101 -18.85 -5.37 17.20
CA PRO A 101 -19.87 -4.48 17.72
C PRO A 101 -19.19 -3.35 18.50
N ASP A 102 -19.61 -2.12 18.21
CA ASP A 102 -19.20 -0.89 18.89
C ASP A 102 -19.44 -1.02 20.39
N SER A 103 -18.46 -1.56 21.11
CA SER A 103 -18.52 -1.80 22.56
C SER A 103 -18.08 -0.55 23.33
N THR A 104 -18.43 0.62 22.82
CA THR A 104 -18.26 1.90 23.51
C THR A 104 -19.60 2.36 24.10
N THR A 105 -20.24 1.49 24.88
CA THR A 105 -21.19 1.97 25.90
C THR A 105 -20.37 2.36 27.13
N THR A 106 -19.81 3.57 27.12
CA THR A 106 -19.35 4.21 28.35
C THR A 106 -20.58 4.57 29.17
N THR A 107 -21.01 3.64 30.02
CA THR A 107 -22.00 3.93 31.06
C THR A 107 -21.35 4.87 32.06
N CYS A 108 -21.69 6.15 32.01
CA CYS A 108 -21.39 7.08 33.10
C CYS A 108 -22.14 6.61 34.34
N ALA A 109 -21.42 6.02 35.29
CA ALA A 109 -21.94 5.68 36.60
C ALA A 109 -21.89 6.92 37.51
N THR A 110 -23.09 7.30 37.96
CA THR A 110 -23.48 8.08 39.17
C THR A 110 -22.70 9.33 39.54
#